data_AF-A0A0M6Y7X5-F1
#
_entry.id   AF-A0A0M6Y7X5-F1
#
_cell.length_a   1.000
_cell.length_b   1.000
_cell.length_c   1.000
_cell.angle_alpha   90.00
_cell.angle_beta   90.00
_cell.angle_gamma   90.00
#
_symmetry.space_group_name_H-M   'P 1'
#
loop_
_entity.id
_entity.type
_entity.pdbx_description
1 polymer ?
#
loop_
_entity_poly.entity_id
_entity_poly.type
_entity_poly.pdbx_seq_one_letter_code
_entity_poly.pdbx_strand_id
1 'polypeptide(L)'
;MAQANLGTIDPSTTSGTDLSTLLSNFDDAVTSGHSGAARPAYALQGMTWTQIVSASQHNIMYYDGDADIEFGRFDVANNRLTMRPYDLATIAGVTAGGDIASNGTYFRGGGKRAIQFSDSLLRLNPDGDFANGIFTPGLIRADGGALVDSVRGIKNVTGDYGTVQTVGAGIGSWAGYNIDGNAAFMSNGSGYGLYDDVNNQWGVLCTPAGNTDLYAGGAVKVTADASGAIVQGRLHATDQMYVGNNGGGDSWIQFYDDNSNTWRYFGWDDSANSFVYEDNAGAIKSIGAANFVELTRGSGWAQNTRYNINHNLGTTPNFGYAFLRCKTSEFGWSAGQWAATGTTDRSNNDGSQLDFGITIGWSSTQAWVKTGTEGPYLRRLDTNGWMKPTAANWEIKILVGSV
;
A
#
# COMPACT_ATOMS: atom_id res chain seq x y z
N MET A 1 61.74 9.30 -67.60
CA MET A 1 63.19 9.18 -67.85
C MET A 1 63.49 9.82 -69.19
N ALA A 2 63.93 11.07 -69.17
CA ALA A 2 64.35 11.77 -70.38
C ALA A 2 65.88 11.80 -70.41
N GLN A 3 66.42 11.63 -71.62
CA GLN A 3 67.79 11.59 -72.12
C GLN A 3 68.82 12.61 -71.54
N ALA A 4 68.45 13.44 -70.56
CA ALA A 4 69.19 14.61 -70.08
C ALA A 4 70.54 14.31 -69.41
N ASN A 5 70.87 13.05 -69.12
CA ASN A 5 72.11 12.71 -68.40
C ASN A 5 73.11 11.84 -69.18
N LEU A 6 72.88 11.55 -70.46
CA LEU A 6 73.93 10.96 -71.32
C LEU A 6 74.91 12.03 -71.85
N GLY A 7 74.69 13.30 -71.50
CA GLY A 7 75.32 14.45 -72.16
C GLY A 7 74.85 14.60 -73.62
N THR A 8 75.41 15.58 -74.33
CA THR A 8 75.24 15.67 -75.78
C THR A 8 76.08 14.59 -76.45
N ILE A 9 75.44 13.56 -76.99
CA ILE A 9 76.13 12.55 -77.80
C ILE A 9 76.39 13.15 -79.17
N ASP A 10 77.63 13.57 -79.43
CA ASP A 10 78.04 14.14 -80.71
C ASP A 10 78.77 13.06 -81.53
N PRO A 11 78.23 12.64 -82.68
CA PRO A 11 78.83 11.57 -83.49
C PRO A 11 80.22 11.91 -84.06
N SER A 12 80.65 13.18 -84.03
CA SER A 12 81.98 13.60 -84.46
C SER A 12 83.05 13.47 -83.38
N THR A 13 82.67 13.38 -82.10
CA THR A 13 83.60 13.36 -80.96
C THR A 13 83.37 12.22 -79.97
N THR A 14 82.17 11.64 -79.91
CA THR A 14 81.88 10.46 -79.08
C THR A 14 82.29 9.21 -79.85
N SER A 15 83.39 8.59 -79.44
CA SER A 15 83.81 7.32 -80.04
C SER A 15 82.80 6.22 -79.70
N GLY A 16 82.78 5.13 -80.48
CA GLY A 16 81.90 3.98 -80.18
C GLY A 16 82.12 3.40 -78.79
N THR A 17 83.35 3.48 -78.28
CA THR A 17 83.72 3.05 -76.91
C THR A 17 83.13 3.98 -75.85
N ASP A 18 83.12 5.30 -76.08
CA ASP A 18 82.52 6.27 -75.15
C ASP A 18 81.00 6.11 -75.09
N LEU A 19 80.35 5.92 -76.24
CA LEU A 19 78.91 5.66 -76.31
C LEU A 19 78.55 4.37 -75.58
N SER A 20 79.31 3.29 -75.77
CA SER A 20 79.09 2.04 -75.06
C SER A 20 79.19 2.23 -73.54
N THR A 21 80.16 3.01 -73.07
CA THR A 21 80.34 3.29 -71.64
C THR A 21 79.17 4.09 -71.08
N LEU A 22 78.70 5.11 -71.79
CA LEU A 22 77.53 5.91 -71.40
C LEU A 22 76.25 5.05 -71.33
N LEU A 23 76.06 4.14 -72.29
CA LEU A 23 74.94 3.21 -72.30
C LEU A 23 75.01 2.19 -71.16
N SER A 24 76.19 1.63 -70.87
CA SER A 24 76.38 0.72 -69.73
C SER A 24 76.11 1.43 -68.39
N ASN A 25 76.58 2.66 -68.20
CA ASN A 25 76.30 3.42 -66.99
C ASN A 25 74.81 3.75 -66.83
N PHE A 26 74.12 4.02 -67.93
CA PHE A 26 72.67 4.22 -67.91
C PHE A 26 71.93 2.92 -67.57
N ASP A 27 72.32 1.80 -68.15
CA ASP A 27 71.75 0.49 -67.86
C ASP A 27 71.96 0.13 -66.37
N ASP A 28 73.17 0.27 -65.84
CA ASP A 28 73.48 0.05 -64.43
C ASP A 28 72.66 0.98 -63.51
N ALA A 29 72.52 2.26 -63.86
CA ALA A 29 71.74 3.22 -63.09
C ALA A 29 70.24 2.86 -63.04
N VAL A 30 69.68 2.37 -64.14
CA VAL A 30 68.26 1.99 -64.22
C VAL A 30 68.03 0.66 -63.52
N THR A 31 68.87 -0.34 -63.80
CA THR A 31 68.73 -1.70 -63.26
C THR A 31 68.98 -1.76 -61.75
N SER A 32 69.83 -0.89 -61.21
CA SER A 32 70.09 -0.78 -59.78
C SER A 32 69.05 0.06 -59.02
N GLY A 33 68.04 0.63 -59.69
CA GLY A 33 67.06 1.53 -59.07
C GLY A 33 67.68 2.83 -58.57
N HIS A 34 68.67 3.35 -59.31
CA HIS A 34 69.47 4.52 -58.95
C HIS A 34 70.15 4.38 -57.59
N SER A 35 70.66 3.19 -57.27
CA SER A 35 71.16 2.90 -55.92
C SER A 35 72.62 3.28 -55.71
N GLY A 36 72.95 3.61 -54.46
CA GLY A 36 74.32 3.94 -54.06
C GLY A 36 74.40 4.39 -52.60
N ALA A 37 75.61 4.53 -52.06
CA ALA A 37 75.80 5.03 -50.69
C ALA A 37 75.41 6.51 -50.53
N ALA A 38 75.44 7.27 -51.62
CA ALA A 38 75.04 8.67 -51.71
C ALA A 38 74.17 8.90 -52.95
N ARG A 39 73.46 10.04 -52.96
CA ARG A 39 72.60 10.43 -54.06
C ARG A 39 73.38 10.44 -55.38
N PRO A 40 72.87 9.81 -56.46
CA PRO A 40 73.52 9.90 -57.76
C PRO A 40 73.67 11.37 -58.20
N ALA A 41 74.82 11.77 -58.72
CA ALA A 41 75.09 13.17 -59.09
C ALA A 41 74.13 13.72 -60.16
N TYR A 42 73.51 12.82 -60.93
CA TYR A 42 72.52 13.11 -61.94
C TYR A 42 71.07 13.09 -61.43
N ALA A 43 70.88 12.83 -60.14
CA ALA A 43 69.56 12.91 -59.53
C ALA A 43 69.02 14.31 -59.79
N LEU A 44 67.95 14.36 -60.58
CA LEU A 44 67.17 15.57 -60.72
C LEU A 44 66.08 15.53 -59.65
N GLN A 45 65.63 16.73 -59.28
CA GLN A 45 64.44 16.89 -58.46
C GLN A 45 63.31 15.95 -58.91
N GLY A 46 62.72 15.24 -57.95
CA GLY A 46 61.60 14.31 -58.13
C GLY A 46 62.02 12.85 -58.29
N MET A 47 63.31 12.53 -58.27
CA MET A 47 63.79 11.17 -58.46
C MET A 47 63.67 10.35 -57.17
N THR A 48 62.99 9.21 -57.22
CA THR A 48 63.15 8.19 -56.18
C THR A 48 64.44 7.41 -56.43
N TRP A 49 65.21 7.19 -55.38
CA TRP A 49 66.45 6.46 -55.45
C TRP A 49 66.67 5.65 -54.19
N THR A 50 67.53 4.64 -54.28
CA THR A 50 67.76 3.73 -53.16
C THR A 50 69.10 4.02 -52.51
N GLN A 51 69.08 4.56 -51.30
CA GLN A 51 70.30 4.75 -50.53
C GLN A 51 70.73 3.43 -49.90
N ILE A 52 71.87 2.90 -50.32
CA ILE A 52 72.53 1.75 -49.71
C ILE A 52 73.31 2.26 -48.50
N VAL A 53 72.64 2.31 -47.34
CA VAL A 53 73.25 2.75 -46.08
C VAL A 53 74.26 1.71 -45.58
N SER A 54 73.97 0.43 -45.78
CA SER A 54 74.85 -0.71 -45.53
C SER A 54 74.35 -1.92 -46.32
N ALA A 55 75.08 -3.03 -46.30
CA ALA A 55 74.63 -4.28 -46.92
C ALA A 55 73.29 -4.81 -46.36
N SER A 56 72.85 -4.32 -45.19
CA SER A 56 71.62 -4.76 -44.51
C SER A 56 70.52 -3.69 -44.45
N GLN A 57 70.77 -2.45 -44.90
CA GLN A 57 69.79 -1.37 -44.81
C GLN A 57 69.82 -0.54 -46.07
N HIS A 58 68.69 -0.56 -46.76
CA HIS A 58 68.42 0.30 -47.89
C HIS A 58 67.30 1.26 -47.52
N ASN A 59 67.53 2.54 -47.73
CA ASN A 59 66.47 3.54 -47.58
C ASN A 59 65.92 3.86 -48.96
N ILE A 60 64.60 3.85 -49.11
CA ILE A 60 63.97 4.47 -50.28
C ILE A 60 63.93 5.96 -50.03
N MET A 61 64.66 6.66 -50.88
CA MET A 61 64.79 8.09 -50.83
C MET A 61 64.01 8.72 -51.98
N TYR A 62 63.48 9.89 -51.73
CA TYR A 62 62.92 10.77 -52.75
C TYR A 62 63.75 12.05 -52.75
N TYR A 63 64.44 12.34 -53.86
CA TYR A 63 65.21 13.56 -54.01
C TYR A 63 64.27 14.70 -54.41
N ASP A 64 64.22 15.76 -53.62
CA ASP A 64 63.30 16.87 -53.84
C ASP A 64 63.93 18.08 -54.55
N GLY A 65 65.16 17.93 -55.08
CA GLY A 65 65.90 19.00 -55.75
C GLY A 65 66.92 19.69 -54.85
N ASP A 66 66.77 19.59 -53.53
CA ASP A 66 67.68 20.13 -52.52
C ASP A 66 68.20 19.03 -51.57
N ALA A 67 67.31 18.14 -51.10
CA ALA A 67 67.56 17.10 -50.10
C ALA A 67 66.90 15.74 -50.42
N ASP A 68 67.32 14.70 -49.69
CA ASP A 68 66.81 13.33 -49.82
C ASP A 68 65.87 12.97 -48.68
N ILE A 69 64.64 12.57 -49.03
CA ILE A 69 63.59 12.24 -48.06
C ILE A 69 63.43 10.72 -47.97
N GLU A 70 63.68 10.14 -46.79
CA GLU A 70 63.43 8.72 -46.51
C GLU A 70 61.91 8.44 -46.48
N PHE A 71 61.39 7.73 -47.49
CA PHE A 71 60.01 7.25 -47.57
C PHE A 71 59.81 6.02 -46.68
N GLY A 72 60.80 5.15 -46.68
CA GLY A 72 60.79 3.94 -45.91
C GLY A 72 62.17 3.34 -45.85
N ARG A 73 62.43 2.72 -44.72
CA ARG A 73 63.60 1.91 -44.48
C ARG A 73 63.26 0.48 -44.83
N PHE A 74 63.93 -0.05 -45.84
CA PHE A 74 64.07 -1.47 -45.99
C PHE A 74 65.26 -1.91 -45.13
N ASP A 75 64.94 -2.55 -44.02
CA ASP A 75 65.89 -3.44 -43.37
C ASP A 75 65.97 -4.72 -44.22
N VAL A 76 66.95 -4.74 -45.13
CA VAL A 76 67.14 -5.78 -46.16
C VAL A 76 67.56 -7.10 -45.52
N ALA A 77 68.29 -7.05 -44.39
CA ALA A 77 68.63 -8.27 -43.66
C ALA A 77 67.38 -8.93 -43.04
N ASN A 78 66.38 -8.13 -42.63
CA ASN A 78 65.19 -8.61 -41.93
C ASN A 78 63.89 -8.54 -42.75
N ASN A 79 63.97 -8.23 -44.05
CA ASN A 79 62.83 -8.05 -44.96
C ASN A 79 61.75 -7.11 -44.40
N ARG A 80 62.14 -6.13 -43.57
CA ARG A 80 61.20 -5.27 -42.87
C ARG A 80 61.20 -3.90 -43.52
N LEU A 81 60.04 -3.52 -44.06
CA LEU A 81 59.76 -2.14 -44.39
C LEU A 81 59.31 -1.44 -43.11
N THR A 82 60.23 -0.71 -42.48
CA THR A 82 59.81 0.36 -41.59
C THR A 82 59.54 1.53 -42.50
N MET A 83 58.29 1.69 -42.93
CA MET A 83 57.90 2.98 -43.47
C MET A 83 58.28 3.99 -42.39
N ARG A 84 59.12 4.97 -42.75
CA ARG A 84 59.27 6.14 -41.88
C ARG A 84 57.83 6.56 -41.59
N PRO A 85 57.39 6.65 -40.33
CA PRO A 85 55.97 6.69 -39.99
C PRO A 85 55.27 7.75 -40.82
N TYR A 86 54.72 7.32 -41.95
CA TYR A 86 53.44 7.80 -42.39
C TYR A 86 52.49 7.26 -41.34
N ASP A 87 51.54 8.08 -40.92
CA ASP A 87 50.43 7.67 -40.08
C ASP A 87 49.83 6.33 -40.58
N LEU A 88 50.29 5.20 -40.05
CA LEU A 88 49.69 3.89 -40.28
C LEU A 88 49.41 3.21 -38.93
N ALA A 89 48.15 3.32 -38.56
CA ALA A 89 47.53 2.82 -37.36
C ALA A 89 47.53 1.28 -37.28
N THR A 90 48.57 0.68 -36.73
CA THR A 90 48.41 -0.66 -36.11
C THR A 90 49.42 -0.93 -35.00
N ILE A 91 48.91 -1.21 -33.79
CA ILE A 91 49.59 -2.05 -32.79
C ILE A 91 48.59 -3.13 -32.37
N ALA A 92 49.09 -4.37 -32.27
CA ALA A 92 48.35 -5.59 -32.02
C ALA A 92 47.52 -5.55 -30.73
N GLY A 93 46.31 -6.10 -30.81
CA GLY A 93 45.23 -6.03 -29.81
C GLY A 93 44.12 -5.07 -30.23
N VAL A 94 44.45 -4.10 -31.08
CA VAL A 94 43.49 -3.23 -31.78
C VAL A 94 43.56 -3.59 -33.27
N THR A 95 42.68 -4.49 -33.71
CA THR A 95 42.39 -4.65 -35.14
C THR A 95 41.64 -3.40 -35.60
N ALA A 96 42.36 -2.36 -36.02
CA ALA A 96 41.77 -1.17 -36.66
C ALA A 96 41.39 -1.47 -38.12
N GLY A 97 40.65 -2.55 -38.34
CA GLY A 97 39.90 -2.74 -39.57
C GLY A 97 38.59 -1.95 -39.45
N GLY A 98 38.66 -0.62 -39.48
CA GLY A 98 37.51 0.28 -39.30
C GLY A 98 37.47 1.03 -37.95
N ASP A 99 36.26 1.32 -37.47
CA ASP A 99 35.86 2.39 -36.52
C ASP A 99 36.26 2.24 -35.02
N ILE A 100 37.21 1.37 -34.67
CA ILE A 100 37.69 1.26 -33.28
C ILE A 100 38.87 2.22 -33.06
N ALA A 101 38.73 3.15 -32.12
CA ALA A 101 39.79 4.10 -31.77
C ALA A 101 39.89 4.33 -30.25
N SER A 102 41.13 4.51 -29.80
CA SER A 102 41.45 5.06 -28.49
C SER A 102 42.25 6.35 -28.69
N ASN A 103 41.96 7.38 -27.92
CA ASN A 103 42.73 8.64 -27.90
C ASN A 103 43.31 8.95 -26.51
N GLY A 104 43.35 7.95 -25.62
CA GLY A 104 43.78 8.11 -24.22
C GLY A 104 42.68 8.55 -23.25
N THR A 105 41.56 9.11 -23.75
CA THR A 105 40.46 9.62 -22.90
C THR A 105 39.22 8.72 -22.93
N TYR A 106 39.05 7.94 -24.00
CA TYR A 106 37.93 7.00 -24.15
C TYR A 106 38.27 5.85 -25.10
N PHE A 107 37.45 4.80 -25.04
CA PHE A 107 37.35 3.79 -26.09
C PHE A 107 36.08 4.04 -26.93
N ARG A 108 36.26 4.18 -28.24
CA ARG A 108 35.16 4.24 -29.22
C ARG A 108 35.24 3.10 -30.23
N GLY A 109 34.08 2.63 -30.68
CA GLY A 109 33.90 1.63 -31.73
C GLY A 109 32.69 1.98 -32.58
N GLY A 110 32.77 1.90 -33.90
CA GLY A 110 31.64 2.25 -34.78
C GLY A 110 31.25 3.73 -34.76
N GLY A 111 32.20 4.64 -34.46
CA GLY A 111 31.92 6.06 -34.22
C GLY A 111 31.31 6.40 -32.86
N LYS A 112 31.06 5.40 -32.00
CA LYS A 112 30.33 5.51 -30.72
C LYS A 112 31.22 5.33 -29.50
N ARG A 113 30.96 6.05 -28.41
CA ARG A 113 31.76 5.99 -27.16
C ARG A 113 31.21 4.92 -26.21
N ALA A 114 31.99 3.86 -25.96
CA ALA A 114 31.56 2.70 -25.17
C ALA A 114 32.00 2.76 -23.70
N ILE A 115 33.22 3.26 -23.46
CA ILE A 115 33.82 3.39 -22.13
C ILE A 115 34.59 4.72 -22.09
N GLN A 116 34.43 5.51 -21.03
CA GLN A 116 35.10 6.79 -20.82
C GLN A 116 35.84 6.77 -19.49
N PHE A 117 37.05 7.35 -19.47
CA PHE A 117 37.93 7.38 -18.29
C PHE A 117 38.36 8.81 -17.91
N SER A 118 37.65 9.84 -18.39
CA SER A 118 38.01 11.24 -18.17
C SER A 118 37.75 11.75 -16.74
N ASP A 119 37.17 10.92 -15.86
CA ASP A 119 36.83 11.24 -14.46
C ASP A 119 36.99 10.02 -13.51
N SER A 120 36.59 10.13 -12.23
CA SER A 120 36.85 9.15 -11.16
C SER A 120 35.86 7.98 -11.06
N LEU A 121 34.92 7.85 -12.00
CA LEU A 121 33.90 6.82 -12.01
C LEU A 121 33.94 6.03 -13.33
N LEU A 122 33.57 4.74 -13.28
CA LEU A 122 33.45 3.93 -14.49
C LEU A 122 32.15 4.26 -15.22
N ARG A 123 32.21 4.98 -16.35
CA ARG A 123 31.05 5.22 -17.23
C ARG A 123 30.99 4.20 -18.37
N LEU A 124 29.99 3.32 -18.30
CA LEU A 124 29.61 2.37 -19.35
C LEU A 124 28.50 2.98 -20.22
N ASN A 125 28.66 2.94 -21.55
CA ASN A 125 27.76 3.64 -22.49
C ASN A 125 27.47 5.10 -22.07
N PRO A 126 28.50 5.96 -21.97
CA PRO A 126 28.36 7.33 -21.48
C PRO A 126 27.52 8.24 -22.39
N ASP A 127 27.56 8.02 -23.70
CA ASP A 127 26.94 8.88 -24.71
C ASP A 127 25.50 8.50 -25.06
N GLY A 128 25.02 7.36 -24.53
CA GLY A 128 23.69 6.85 -24.88
C GLY A 128 23.61 6.30 -26.31
N ASP A 129 24.73 5.95 -26.92
CA ASP A 129 24.81 5.49 -28.30
C ASP A 129 24.13 4.13 -28.55
N PHE A 130 23.65 3.48 -27.47
CA PHE A 130 22.86 2.26 -27.45
C PHE A 130 21.44 2.57 -26.95
N ALA A 131 20.46 2.58 -27.86
CA ALA A 131 19.08 3.02 -27.60
C ALA A 131 18.32 2.23 -26.51
N ASN A 132 18.82 1.05 -26.10
CA ASN A 132 18.26 0.20 -25.03
C ASN A 132 19.09 0.28 -23.72
N GLY A 133 19.65 1.47 -23.43
CA GLY A 133 20.39 1.79 -22.20
C GLY A 133 21.81 1.23 -22.18
N ILE A 134 22.40 1.10 -20.97
CA ILE A 134 23.32 -0.01 -20.78
C ILE A 134 22.41 -1.23 -20.90
N PHE A 135 22.27 -1.73 -22.12
CA PHE A 135 21.95 -3.12 -22.33
C PHE A 135 23.19 -3.87 -21.86
N THR A 136 23.35 -3.88 -20.56
CA THR A 136 23.44 -5.16 -19.96
C THR A 136 22.10 -5.78 -20.34
N PRO A 137 22.08 -6.92 -20.99
CA PRO A 137 20.97 -7.85 -20.79
C PRO A 137 20.80 -8.20 -19.28
N GLY A 138 21.05 -7.26 -18.34
CA GLY A 138 21.57 -7.49 -16.99
C GLY A 138 21.61 -6.24 -16.08
N LEU A 139 22.70 -6.04 -15.31
CA LEU A 139 22.69 -5.24 -14.06
C LEU A 139 23.54 -3.96 -14.04
N ILE A 140 23.34 -3.12 -13.01
CA ILE A 140 24.06 -1.87 -12.70
C ILE A 140 24.42 -1.81 -11.20
N ARG A 141 25.62 -1.32 -10.81
CA ARG A 141 26.15 -1.30 -9.41
C ARG A 141 26.56 0.12 -8.94
N ALA A 142 26.32 0.48 -7.66
CA ALA A 142 26.77 1.74 -7.03
C ALA A 142 27.10 1.61 -5.52
N ASP A 143 28.33 1.94 -5.11
CA ASP A 143 28.85 1.57 -3.77
C ASP A 143 28.59 2.61 -2.65
N GLY A 144 28.04 3.79 -2.97
CA GLY A 144 27.56 4.79 -2.00
C GLY A 144 26.04 4.79 -1.79
N GLY A 145 25.34 3.84 -2.43
CA GLY A 145 23.89 3.86 -2.55
C GLY A 145 23.46 3.32 -3.90
N ALA A 146 23.44 2.00 -4.00
CA ALA A 146 22.50 1.22 -4.77
C ALA A 146 22.63 -0.17 -4.18
N LEU A 147 21.78 -0.49 -3.22
CA LEU A 147 21.87 -1.81 -2.61
C LEU A 147 20.63 -2.62 -2.92
N VAL A 148 20.70 -3.18 -4.12
CA VAL A 148 19.98 -4.37 -4.55
C VAL A 148 20.95 -5.54 -4.37
N ASP A 149 20.88 -6.16 -3.20
CA ASP A 149 21.64 -7.33 -2.74
C ASP A 149 20.67 -8.50 -2.34
N SER A 150 21.19 -9.62 -1.80
CA SER A 150 20.36 -10.81 -1.47
C SER A 150 19.51 -10.67 -0.21
N VAL A 151 19.77 -9.64 0.59
CA VAL A 151 19.14 -9.37 1.89
C VAL A 151 18.39 -8.04 1.86
N ARG A 152 18.60 -7.17 0.87
CA ARG A 152 17.99 -5.85 0.76
C ARG A 152 17.89 -5.52 -0.72
N GLY A 153 16.70 -5.24 -1.23
CA GLY A 153 16.58 -4.82 -2.62
C GLY A 153 15.23 -5.09 -3.25
N ILE A 154 15.21 -5.01 -4.57
CA ILE A 154 14.04 -5.22 -5.44
C ILE A 154 14.30 -6.45 -6.31
N LYS A 155 13.35 -7.39 -6.35
CA LYS A 155 13.44 -8.60 -7.17
C LYS A 155 12.13 -8.92 -7.92
N ASN A 156 12.21 -9.93 -8.79
CA ASN A 156 11.05 -10.53 -9.43
C ASN A 156 10.05 -11.04 -8.39
N VAL A 157 8.77 -10.85 -8.71
CA VAL A 157 7.63 -11.22 -7.87
C VAL A 157 7.48 -12.75 -7.79
N THR A 158 7.40 -13.30 -6.58
CA THR A 158 7.25 -14.74 -6.31
C THR A 158 5.85 -15.14 -5.81
N GLY A 159 5.02 -14.18 -5.45
CA GLY A 159 3.62 -14.44 -5.12
C GLY A 159 2.76 -14.51 -6.39
N ASP A 160 1.52 -14.95 -6.23
CA ASP A 160 0.54 -14.98 -7.33
C ASP A 160 0.19 -13.57 -7.84
N TYR A 161 0.53 -12.52 -7.08
CA TYR A 161 0.17 -11.13 -7.35
C TYR A 161 1.33 -10.17 -7.05
N GLY A 162 1.39 -9.07 -7.82
CA GLY A 162 2.35 -7.97 -7.66
C GLY A 162 3.23 -7.74 -8.89
N THR A 163 3.87 -6.57 -8.97
CA THR A 163 4.85 -6.21 -10.03
C THR A 163 6.24 -5.89 -9.48
N VAL A 164 6.35 -5.69 -8.16
CA VAL A 164 7.59 -5.37 -7.45
C VAL A 164 7.61 -6.17 -6.16
N GLN A 165 8.73 -6.86 -5.88
CA GLN A 165 8.95 -7.51 -4.60
C GLN A 165 10.16 -6.91 -3.90
N THR A 166 9.97 -6.42 -2.69
CA THR A 166 11.06 -6.10 -1.78
C THR A 166 11.48 -7.37 -1.02
N VAL A 167 12.76 -7.45 -0.65
CA VAL A 167 13.29 -8.57 0.13
C VAL A 167 14.18 -8.13 1.27
N GLY A 168 14.18 -8.95 2.33
CA GLY A 168 15.22 -8.94 3.34
C GLY A 168 14.93 -9.70 4.61
N ALA A 169 15.91 -9.71 5.52
CA ALA A 169 15.70 -10.00 6.95
C ALA A 169 15.64 -8.71 7.79
N GLY A 170 15.85 -7.56 7.12
CA GLY A 170 16.01 -6.20 7.63
C GLY A 170 16.72 -6.07 8.97
N ILE A 171 16.46 -4.95 9.64
CA ILE A 171 16.91 -4.72 11.02
C ILE A 171 15.76 -5.18 11.92
N GLY A 172 16.03 -6.09 12.87
CA GLY A 172 15.02 -6.60 13.82
C GLY A 172 14.07 -7.69 13.30
N SER A 173 14.47 -8.46 12.26
CA SER A 173 13.70 -9.56 11.67
C SER A 173 12.48 -9.14 10.83
N TRP A 174 12.41 -7.89 10.36
CA TRP A 174 11.34 -7.38 9.50
C TRP A 174 11.89 -6.91 8.16
N ALA A 175 11.18 -7.20 7.07
CA ALA A 175 11.54 -6.79 5.72
C ALA A 175 10.45 -5.94 5.11
N GLY A 176 10.81 -4.93 4.34
CA GLY A 176 9.80 -4.00 3.86
C GLY A 176 10.33 -2.82 3.09
N TYR A 177 9.41 -1.92 2.82
CA TYR A 177 9.70 -0.62 2.25
C TYR A 177 9.67 0.41 3.37
N ASN A 178 10.86 0.85 3.77
CA ASN A 178 11.02 1.94 4.74
C ASN A 178 11.06 3.26 3.99
N ILE A 179 10.32 4.23 4.50
CA ILE A 179 10.13 5.56 3.94
C ILE A 179 10.86 6.53 4.85
N ASP A 180 12.11 6.80 4.48
CA ASP A 180 12.95 7.85 5.06
C ASP A 180 13.19 7.70 6.58
N GLY A 181 13.26 6.46 7.06
CA GLY A 181 13.40 6.15 8.48
C GLY A 181 12.19 6.53 9.33
N ASN A 182 11.03 6.82 8.72
CA ASN A 182 9.85 7.31 9.45
C ASN A 182 8.72 6.30 9.53
N ALA A 183 8.37 5.69 8.39
CA ALA A 183 7.30 4.72 8.30
C ALA A 183 7.75 3.52 7.46
N ALA A 184 7.34 2.31 7.85
CA ALA A 184 7.66 1.12 7.10
C ALA A 184 6.40 0.31 6.80
N PHE A 185 6.26 -0.12 5.54
CA PHE A 185 5.41 -1.26 5.20
C PHE A 185 6.27 -2.51 5.25
N MET A 186 6.04 -3.39 6.22
CA MET A 186 6.95 -4.50 6.50
C MET A 186 6.25 -5.79 6.90
N SER A 187 6.97 -6.91 6.72
CA SER A 187 6.54 -8.26 7.06
C SER A 187 7.72 -9.07 7.59
N ASN A 188 7.44 -10.02 8.50
CA ASN A 188 8.39 -11.04 8.96
C ASN A 188 7.90 -12.48 8.70
N GLY A 189 6.81 -12.64 7.94
CA GLY A 189 6.18 -13.94 7.62
C GLY A 189 5.28 -14.50 8.72
N SER A 190 5.46 -14.07 9.97
CA SER A 190 4.53 -14.35 11.09
C SER A 190 3.54 -13.20 11.30
N GLY A 191 3.88 -12.02 10.76
CA GLY A 191 3.07 -10.83 10.75
C GLY A 191 3.49 -9.88 9.63
N TYR A 192 2.59 -8.97 9.26
CA TYR A 192 2.81 -7.92 8.27
C TYR A 192 1.96 -6.68 8.60
N GLY A 193 2.40 -5.49 8.21
CA GLY A 193 1.63 -4.28 8.51
C GLY A 193 2.39 -2.97 8.31
N LEU A 194 1.87 -1.93 8.97
CA LEU A 194 2.38 -0.56 8.91
C LEU A 194 3.00 -0.19 10.26
N TYR A 195 4.23 0.31 10.20
CA TYR A 195 5.06 0.61 11.35
C TYR A 195 5.49 2.08 11.37
N ASP A 196 5.39 2.70 12.54
CA ASP A 196 5.98 4.01 12.85
C ASP A 196 7.40 3.78 13.37
N ASP A 197 8.39 4.03 12.51
CA ASP A 197 9.81 3.79 12.75
C ASP A 197 10.40 4.87 13.67
N VAL A 198 9.87 6.10 13.63
CA VAL A 198 10.32 7.21 14.50
C VAL A 198 10.03 6.92 15.96
N ASN A 199 8.80 6.46 16.23
CA ASN A 199 8.34 6.19 17.60
C ASN A 199 8.49 4.72 17.99
N ASN A 200 8.96 3.87 17.07
CA ASN A 200 9.14 2.43 17.26
C ASN A 200 7.83 1.74 17.74
N GLN A 201 6.73 1.98 17.03
CA GLN A 201 5.39 1.49 17.35
C GLN A 201 4.64 0.98 16.12
N TRP A 202 3.76 -0.01 16.30
CA TRP A 202 2.83 -0.43 15.25
C TRP A 202 1.73 0.61 15.05
N GLY A 203 1.28 0.78 13.81
CA GLY A 203 -0.01 1.39 13.48
C GLY A 203 -1.04 0.31 13.13
N VAL A 204 -0.62 -0.67 12.32
CA VAL A 204 -1.41 -1.86 11.94
C VAL A 204 -0.50 -3.08 11.96
N LEU A 205 -0.95 -4.18 12.56
CA LEU A 205 -0.26 -5.47 12.50
C LEU A 205 -1.27 -6.59 12.19
N CYS A 206 -1.00 -7.35 11.14
CA CYS A 206 -1.78 -8.51 10.75
C CYS A 206 -0.98 -9.79 11.00
N THR A 207 -1.62 -10.82 11.54
CA THR A 207 -1.09 -12.18 11.64
C THR A 207 -1.69 -13.03 10.52
N PRO A 208 -0.91 -13.74 9.68
CA PRO A 208 -1.45 -14.57 8.61
C PRO A 208 -2.47 -15.60 9.13
N ALA A 209 -3.66 -15.63 8.53
CA ALA A 209 -4.81 -16.46 8.96
C ALA A 209 -5.22 -16.29 10.44
N GLY A 210 -4.75 -15.22 11.09
CA GLY A 210 -5.08 -14.87 12.46
C GLY A 210 -5.66 -13.46 12.53
N ASN A 211 -5.27 -12.73 13.56
CA ASN A 211 -5.90 -11.46 13.89
C ASN A 211 -5.29 -10.27 13.12
N THR A 212 -6.07 -9.20 12.97
CA THR A 212 -5.61 -7.88 12.53
C THR A 212 -5.80 -6.88 13.66
N ASP A 213 -4.71 -6.26 14.10
CA ASP A 213 -4.68 -5.32 15.20
C ASP A 213 -4.44 -3.88 14.71
N LEU A 214 -5.23 -2.94 15.21
CA LEU A 214 -5.05 -1.49 15.06
C LEU A 214 -4.50 -0.91 16.35
N TYR A 215 -3.45 -0.09 16.25
CA TYR A 215 -2.71 0.44 17.38
C TYR A 215 -2.85 1.96 17.50
N ALA A 216 -2.79 2.46 18.73
CA ALA A 216 -2.60 3.89 19.01
C ALA A 216 -1.78 4.08 20.29
N GLY A 217 -0.72 4.88 20.22
CA GLY A 217 0.19 5.13 21.35
C GLY A 217 0.86 3.85 21.86
N GLY A 218 1.19 2.92 20.96
CA GLY A 218 1.87 1.66 21.27
C GLY A 218 0.99 0.56 21.85
N ALA A 219 -0.33 0.77 22.00
CA ALA A 219 -1.28 -0.23 22.50
C ALA A 219 -2.32 -0.61 21.44
N VAL A 220 -2.70 -1.89 21.40
CA VAL A 220 -3.84 -2.38 20.61
C VAL A 220 -5.11 -1.65 21.05
N LYS A 221 -5.92 -1.23 20.09
CA LYS A 221 -7.24 -0.60 20.31
C LYS A 221 -8.37 -1.38 19.68
N VAL A 222 -8.12 -2.04 18.56
CA VAL A 222 -9.08 -2.92 17.90
C VAL A 222 -8.35 -4.17 17.43
N THR A 223 -8.92 -5.34 17.74
CA THR A 223 -8.47 -6.64 17.22
C THR A 223 -9.61 -7.24 16.43
N ALA A 224 -9.39 -7.51 15.14
CA ALA A 224 -10.30 -8.31 14.34
C ALA A 224 -9.77 -9.76 14.27
N ASP A 225 -10.61 -10.75 14.58
CA ASP A 225 -10.31 -12.17 14.55
C ASP A 225 -11.41 -12.98 13.84
N ALA A 226 -11.34 -14.31 13.89
CA ALA A 226 -12.33 -15.18 13.26
C ALA A 226 -13.74 -15.09 13.89
N SER A 227 -13.87 -14.56 15.11
CA SER A 227 -15.13 -14.37 15.83
C SER A 227 -15.70 -12.96 15.69
N GLY A 228 -14.93 -11.98 15.23
CA GLY A 228 -15.40 -10.63 14.96
C GLY A 228 -14.37 -9.57 15.31
N ALA A 229 -14.80 -8.50 15.98
CA ALA A 229 -13.93 -7.40 16.40
C ALA A 229 -14.06 -7.11 17.90
N ILE A 230 -12.93 -6.97 18.58
CA ILE A 230 -12.82 -6.62 19.99
C ILE A 230 -12.25 -5.21 20.08
N VAL A 231 -12.96 -4.31 20.77
CA VAL A 231 -12.50 -2.93 21.03
C VAL A 231 -11.93 -2.84 22.44
N GLN A 232 -10.66 -2.46 22.55
CA GLN A 232 -9.99 -2.21 23.83
C GLN A 232 -10.17 -0.75 24.24
N GLY A 233 -11.11 -0.51 25.15
CA GLY A 233 -11.45 0.82 25.66
C GLY A 233 -12.86 1.23 25.24
N ARG A 234 -13.03 2.48 24.81
CA ARG A 234 -14.36 3.03 24.47
C ARG A 234 -14.59 2.97 22.97
N LEU A 235 -15.72 2.42 22.56
CA LEU A 235 -16.31 2.67 21.25
C LEU A 235 -17.17 3.95 21.35
N HIS A 236 -16.89 4.94 20.51
CA HIS A 236 -17.69 6.15 20.40
C HIS A 236 -18.27 6.25 18.98
N ALA A 237 -19.57 6.02 18.84
CA ALA A 237 -20.31 6.29 17.62
C ALA A 237 -20.93 7.68 17.71
N THR A 238 -20.65 8.54 16.73
CA THR A 238 -21.15 9.93 16.71
C THR A 238 -22.56 10.07 16.11
N ASP A 239 -23.11 8.97 15.59
CA ASP A 239 -24.43 8.91 14.96
C ASP A 239 -25.17 7.63 15.43
N GLN A 240 -25.75 6.84 14.53
CA GLN A 240 -26.50 5.63 14.87
C GLN A 240 -25.61 4.39 15.04
N MET A 241 -26.06 3.46 15.89
CA MET A 241 -25.50 2.11 16.02
C MET A 241 -26.56 1.10 15.58
N TYR A 242 -26.24 0.26 14.60
CA TYR A 242 -27.10 -0.83 14.12
C TYR A 242 -26.65 -2.15 14.72
N VAL A 243 -27.58 -2.94 15.23
CA VAL A 243 -27.35 -4.27 15.80
C VAL A 243 -28.20 -5.28 15.02
N GLY A 244 -27.57 -6.28 14.42
CA GLY A 244 -28.23 -7.28 13.58
C GLY A 244 -28.18 -7.01 12.08
N ASN A 245 -28.74 -7.93 11.30
CA ASN A 245 -28.87 -7.84 9.84
C ASN A 245 -30.33 -8.04 9.43
N ASN A 246 -30.74 -7.44 8.32
CA ASN A 246 -32.07 -7.68 7.76
C ASN A 246 -32.24 -9.17 7.39
N GLY A 247 -33.26 -9.82 7.96
CA GLY A 247 -33.51 -11.25 7.80
C GLY A 247 -32.57 -12.17 8.59
N GLY A 248 -31.80 -11.61 9.54
CA GLY A 248 -30.83 -12.34 10.37
C GLY A 248 -31.42 -13.06 11.58
N GLY A 249 -32.73 -12.95 11.83
CA GLY A 249 -33.35 -13.40 13.08
C GLY A 249 -33.10 -12.41 14.21
N ASP A 250 -33.15 -12.93 15.44
CA ASP A 250 -32.98 -12.14 16.65
C ASP A 250 -31.65 -11.36 16.69
N SER A 251 -31.67 -10.17 17.30
CA SER A 251 -30.54 -9.26 17.36
C SER A 251 -30.22 -8.89 18.80
N TRP A 252 -29.02 -9.24 19.27
CA TRP A 252 -28.66 -9.18 20.69
C TRP A 252 -27.47 -8.28 20.97
N ILE A 253 -27.56 -7.52 22.07
CA ILE A 253 -26.44 -6.95 22.80
C ILE A 253 -26.25 -7.79 24.05
N GLN A 254 -25.02 -8.20 24.33
CA GLN A 254 -24.70 -9.05 25.48
C GLN A 254 -23.95 -8.26 26.54
N PHE A 255 -24.31 -8.48 27.80
CA PHE A 255 -23.65 -7.93 28.97
C PHE A 255 -23.12 -9.07 29.83
N TYR A 256 -21.88 -8.96 30.30
CA TYR A 256 -21.32 -9.94 31.22
C TYR A 256 -21.67 -9.56 32.67
N ASP A 257 -22.31 -10.48 33.39
CA ASP A 257 -22.66 -10.35 34.81
C ASP A 257 -21.57 -11.03 35.66
N ASP A 258 -20.64 -10.23 36.17
CA ASP A 258 -19.50 -10.69 36.98
C ASP A 258 -19.94 -11.41 38.27
N ASN A 259 -21.06 -11.00 38.87
CA ASN A 259 -21.55 -11.58 40.12
C ASN A 259 -22.04 -13.02 39.93
N SER A 260 -22.65 -13.30 38.78
CA SER A 260 -23.20 -14.61 38.44
C SER A 260 -22.28 -15.40 37.48
N ASN A 261 -21.20 -14.79 36.99
CA ASN A 261 -20.26 -15.34 36.01
C ASN A 261 -20.98 -15.87 34.74
N THR A 262 -21.97 -15.11 34.24
CA THR A 262 -22.81 -15.47 33.07
C THR A 262 -23.04 -14.26 32.15
N TRP A 263 -23.36 -14.52 30.88
CA TRP A 263 -23.83 -13.50 29.94
C TRP A 263 -25.33 -13.23 30.12
N ARG A 264 -25.76 -11.99 29.85
CA ARG A 264 -27.14 -11.51 29.83
C ARG A 264 -27.44 -10.84 28.51
N TYR A 265 -28.63 -11.05 27.96
CA TYR A 265 -29.01 -10.49 26.67
C TYR A 265 -29.97 -9.30 26.82
N PHE A 266 -29.83 -8.32 25.94
CA PHE A 266 -30.81 -7.29 25.64
C PHE A 266 -30.92 -7.17 24.12
N GLY A 267 -32.10 -7.25 23.55
CA GLY A 267 -32.19 -7.28 22.10
C GLY A 267 -33.59 -7.36 21.55
N TRP A 268 -33.65 -7.50 20.24
CA TRP A 268 -34.86 -7.74 19.48
C TRP A 268 -35.03 -9.25 19.23
N ASP A 269 -36.14 -9.81 19.69
CA ASP A 269 -36.57 -11.19 19.42
C ASP A 269 -37.56 -11.17 18.23
N ASP A 270 -37.13 -11.70 17.09
CA ASP A 270 -37.91 -11.75 15.85
C ASP A 270 -39.12 -12.68 16.00
N SER A 271 -38.99 -13.76 16.77
CA SER A 271 -40.06 -14.73 16.97
C SER A 271 -41.20 -14.15 17.81
N ALA A 272 -40.87 -13.31 18.79
CA ALA A 272 -41.81 -12.59 19.64
C ALA A 272 -42.20 -11.21 19.06
N ASN A 273 -41.48 -10.73 18.03
CA ASN A 273 -41.55 -9.36 17.51
C ASN A 273 -41.49 -8.31 18.62
N SER A 274 -40.51 -8.44 19.53
CA SER A 274 -40.43 -7.61 20.73
C SER A 274 -39.00 -7.32 21.15
N PHE A 275 -38.77 -6.17 21.78
CA PHE A 275 -37.56 -5.96 22.56
C PHE A 275 -37.66 -6.77 23.84
N VAL A 276 -36.59 -7.48 24.21
CA VAL A 276 -36.54 -8.31 25.41
C VAL A 276 -35.22 -8.12 26.15
N TYR A 277 -35.20 -8.48 27.42
CA TYR A 277 -33.99 -8.56 28.25
C TYR A 277 -34.03 -9.80 29.13
N GLU A 278 -32.86 -10.27 29.56
CA GLU A 278 -32.74 -11.37 30.52
C GLU A 278 -32.62 -10.82 31.96
N ASP A 279 -33.39 -11.38 32.89
CA ASP A 279 -33.30 -11.05 34.31
C ASP A 279 -32.16 -11.81 35.04
N ASN A 280 -31.99 -11.57 36.34
CA ASN A 280 -30.92 -12.21 37.13
C ASN A 280 -31.09 -13.73 37.30
N ALA A 281 -32.29 -14.26 37.09
CA ALA A 281 -32.61 -15.69 37.19
C ALA A 281 -32.45 -16.40 35.83
N GLY A 282 -32.14 -15.66 34.78
CA GLY A 282 -31.98 -16.16 33.42
C GLY A 282 -33.29 -16.25 32.63
N ALA A 283 -34.37 -15.65 33.13
CA ALA A 283 -35.63 -15.63 32.40
C ALA A 283 -35.67 -14.42 31.44
N ILE A 284 -36.05 -14.67 30.19
CA ILE A 284 -36.28 -13.63 29.19
C ILE A 284 -37.60 -12.92 29.49
N LYS A 285 -37.57 -11.59 29.55
CA LYS A 285 -38.71 -10.70 29.78
C LYS A 285 -38.85 -9.75 28.60
N SER A 286 -40.07 -9.59 28.08
CA SER A 286 -40.31 -8.58 27.07
C SER A 286 -40.31 -7.18 27.68
N ILE A 287 -39.56 -6.29 27.07
CA ILE A 287 -39.75 -4.83 27.15
C ILE A 287 -40.85 -4.51 26.15
N GLY A 288 -42.05 -5.03 26.44
CA GLY A 288 -43.23 -4.36 25.93
C GLY A 288 -43.17 -2.94 26.48
N ALA A 289 -43.68 -1.98 25.71
CA ALA A 289 -44.39 -0.90 26.37
C ALA A 289 -45.22 -1.62 27.42
N ALA A 290 -44.98 -1.37 28.72
CA ALA A 290 -45.97 -1.74 29.72
C ALA A 290 -47.28 -1.41 29.04
N ASN A 291 -48.23 -2.34 29.04
CA ASN A 291 -49.58 -2.00 28.68
C ASN A 291 -49.99 -0.96 29.73
N PHE A 292 -49.53 0.28 29.56
CA PHE A 292 -50.20 1.50 29.85
C PHE A 292 -51.45 1.30 29.02
N VAL A 293 -52.38 0.59 29.63
CA VAL A 293 -53.75 0.66 29.27
C VAL A 293 -54.11 2.10 29.60
N GLU A 294 -53.80 3.00 28.66
CA GLU A 294 -54.22 4.37 28.71
C GLU A 294 -55.71 4.35 28.42
N LEU A 295 -56.49 4.27 29.48
CA LEU A 295 -57.94 4.36 29.42
C LEU A 295 -58.29 5.82 29.15
N THR A 296 -58.17 6.22 27.89
CA THR A 296 -58.70 7.49 27.41
C THR A 296 -60.20 7.35 27.31
N ARG A 297 -60.95 8.21 28.02
CA ARG A 297 -62.41 8.19 27.99
C ARG A 297 -62.91 8.57 26.59
N GLY A 298 -63.20 7.57 25.76
CA GLY A 298 -64.17 7.73 24.68
C GLY A 298 -65.54 8.06 25.28
N SER A 299 -66.40 8.78 24.56
CA SER A 299 -67.67 9.36 25.04
C SER A 299 -68.77 8.35 25.48
N GLY A 300 -68.44 7.10 25.82
CA GLY A 300 -69.39 6.01 26.08
C GLY A 300 -69.14 5.13 27.32
N TRP A 301 -68.30 5.52 28.28
CA TRP A 301 -68.08 4.72 29.50
C TRP A 301 -69.33 4.76 30.41
N ALA A 302 -70.04 3.64 30.50
CA ALA A 302 -71.13 3.45 31.46
C ALA A 302 -70.57 3.22 32.88
N GLN A 303 -71.34 3.54 33.92
CA GLN A 303 -70.99 3.19 35.30
C GLN A 303 -70.68 1.69 35.41
N ASN A 304 -69.61 1.34 36.12
CA ASN A 304 -69.13 -0.04 36.33
C ASN A 304 -68.62 -0.76 35.06
N THR A 305 -68.11 -0.02 34.07
CA THR A 305 -67.40 -0.66 32.95
C THR A 305 -66.19 -1.43 33.50
N ARG A 306 -66.20 -2.76 33.34
CA ARG A 306 -65.07 -3.62 33.68
C ARG A 306 -64.07 -3.60 32.52
N TYR A 307 -62.80 -3.44 32.85
CA TYR A 307 -61.73 -3.60 31.87
C TYR A 307 -60.93 -4.85 32.22
N ASN A 308 -61.00 -5.84 31.34
CA ASN A 308 -60.26 -7.07 31.52
C ASN A 308 -58.83 -6.85 31.05
N ILE A 309 -57.88 -6.99 31.97
CA ILE A 309 -56.46 -7.00 31.65
C ILE A 309 -56.13 -8.44 31.27
N ASN A 310 -55.98 -8.68 29.97
CA ASN A 310 -55.51 -9.97 29.48
C ASN A 310 -54.12 -10.23 30.07
N HIS A 311 -53.97 -11.35 30.77
CA HIS A 311 -52.72 -11.86 31.31
C HIS A 311 -52.56 -13.32 30.89
N ASN A 312 -51.33 -13.82 30.85
CA ASN A 312 -51.08 -15.22 30.53
C ASN A 312 -51.49 -16.10 31.70
N LEU A 313 -52.24 -17.18 31.41
CA LEU A 313 -52.62 -18.21 32.38
C LEU A 313 -51.38 -18.73 33.11
N GLY A 314 -51.43 -18.74 34.45
CA GLY A 314 -50.32 -19.20 35.30
C GLY A 314 -49.33 -18.11 35.74
N THR A 315 -49.51 -16.86 35.30
CA THR A 315 -48.75 -15.71 35.82
C THR A 315 -49.68 -14.80 36.61
N THR A 316 -49.38 -14.54 37.89
CA THR A 316 -50.10 -13.55 38.69
C THR A 316 -49.54 -12.17 38.35
N PRO A 317 -50.28 -11.28 37.67
CA PRO A 317 -49.82 -9.91 37.46
C PRO A 317 -49.71 -9.20 38.81
N ASN A 318 -48.49 -8.85 39.21
CA ASN A 318 -48.25 -8.13 40.44
C ASN A 318 -48.45 -6.63 40.20
N PHE A 319 -49.63 -6.10 40.51
CA PHE A 319 -49.93 -4.67 40.30
C PHE A 319 -49.15 -3.82 41.31
N GLY A 320 -48.08 -3.18 40.87
CA GLY A 320 -47.29 -2.29 41.73
C GLY A 320 -48.07 -1.04 42.18
N TYR A 321 -48.68 -0.30 41.24
CA TYR A 321 -49.30 1.01 41.53
C TYR A 321 -50.39 1.37 40.50
N ALA A 322 -51.54 1.91 40.96
CA ALA A 322 -52.55 2.49 40.07
C ALA A 322 -52.63 4.00 40.31
N PHE A 323 -52.45 4.82 39.26
CA PHE A 323 -52.55 6.28 39.37
C PHE A 323 -53.88 6.76 38.78
N LEU A 324 -54.68 7.45 39.58
CA LEU A 324 -55.76 8.28 39.06
C LEU A 324 -55.26 9.71 38.91
N ARG A 325 -55.41 10.30 37.72
CA ARG A 325 -55.28 11.74 37.52
C ARG A 325 -56.65 12.31 37.12
N CYS A 326 -56.94 13.52 37.59
CA CYS A 326 -58.09 14.24 37.07
C CYS A 326 -57.72 15.65 36.69
N LYS A 327 -58.36 16.14 35.62
CA LYS A 327 -58.22 17.51 35.20
C LYS A 327 -59.32 18.30 35.91
N THR A 328 -58.96 18.94 37.02
CA THR A 328 -59.83 19.96 37.63
C THR A 328 -59.70 21.25 36.83
N SER A 329 -60.81 21.94 36.57
CA SER A 329 -60.83 23.17 35.76
C SER A 329 -60.00 24.33 36.30
N GLU A 330 -59.57 24.29 37.57
CA GLU A 330 -59.01 25.46 38.25
C GLU A 330 -57.50 25.43 38.51
N PHE A 331 -56.82 24.26 38.53
CA PHE A 331 -55.40 24.21 38.96
C PHE A 331 -54.50 23.22 38.21
N GLY A 332 -54.77 22.95 36.93
CA GLY A 332 -53.98 21.96 36.19
C GLY A 332 -54.11 20.55 36.80
N TRP A 333 -53.32 19.60 36.30
CA TRP A 333 -53.38 18.20 36.72
C TRP A 333 -53.02 18.07 38.20
N SER A 334 -53.97 17.65 39.04
CA SER A 334 -53.66 17.22 40.41
C SER A 334 -53.49 15.69 40.41
N ALA A 335 -52.31 15.22 40.79
CA ALA A 335 -51.99 13.80 40.83
C ALA A 335 -52.15 13.28 42.26
N GLY A 336 -53.13 12.41 42.50
CA GLY A 336 -53.16 11.58 43.70
C GLY A 336 -52.34 10.32 43.43
N GLN A 337 -51.11 10.25 43.96
CA GLN A 337 -50.34 9.01 43.92
C GLN A 337 -50.93 8.03 44.93
N TRP A 338 -51.29 6.83 44.47
CA TRP A 338 -51.84 5.80 45.33
C TRP A 338 -51.10 4.48 45.14
N ALA A 339 -50.68 3.88 46.24
CA ALA A 339 -50.03 2.58 46.30
C ALA A 339 -51.00 1.60 46.96
N ALA A 340 -51.48 0.62 46.22
CA ALA A 340 -52.13 -0.55 46.80
C ALA A 340 -51.40 -1.79 46.35
N THR A 341 -50.56 -2.30 47.25
CA THR A 341 -50.03 -3.65 47.21
C THR A 341 -51.12 -4.61 47.69
N GLY A 342 -51.94 -5.09 46.76
CA GLY A 342 -52.97 -6.09 47.03
C GLY A 342 -52.68 -7.39 46.28
N THR A 343 -51.96 -8.32 46.91
CA THR A 343 -51.89 -9.71 46.43
C THR A 343 -53.17 -10.42 46.84
N THR A 344 -54.19 -10.40 46.00
CA THR A 344 -55.31 -11.36 46.13
C THR A 344 -55.34 -12.25 44.91
N ASP A 345 -54.41 -13.20 44.90
CA ASP A 345 -54.62 -14.46 44.21
C ASP A 345 -55.66 -15.26 45.02
N ARG A 346 -56.86 -15.41 44.47
CA ARG A 346 -57.76 -16.50 44.82
C ARG A 346 -58.08 -17.28 43.54
N SER A 347 -57.06 -17.83 42.90
CA SER A 347 -57.26 -18.88 41.91
C SER A 347 -57.75 -20.14 42.64
N ASN A 348 -59.04 -20.45 42.51
CA ASN A 348 -59.45 -21.83 42.50
C ASN A 348 -59.09 -22.37 41.11
N ASN A 349 -58.33 -23.45 41.08
CA ASN A 349 -57.66 -24.00 39.90
C ASN A 349 -58.65 -24.67 38.90
N ASP A 350 -59.75 -24.00 38.52
CA ASP A 350 -60.88 -24.58 37.79
C ASP A 350 -61.00 -24.16 36.31
N GLY A 351 -60.08 -23.34 35.81
CA GLY A 351 -60.06 -22.94 34.40
C GLY A 351 -61.17 -21.97 33.99
N SER A 352 -61.90 -21.39 34.94
CA SER A 352 -62.76 -20.24 34.64
C SER A 352 -61.90 -18.99 34.41
N GLN A 353 -62.17 -18.25 33.31
CA GLN A 353 -61.52 -16.97 33.03
C GLN A 353 -61.79 -16.00 34.20
N LEU A 354 -60.79 -15.76 35.04
CA LEU A 354 -60.91 -14.84 36.17
C LEU A 354 -60.69 -13.39 35.71
N ASP A 355 -61.74 -12.58 35.82
CA ASP A 355 -61.70 -11.12 35.67
C ASP A 355 -60.88 -10.51 36.82
N PHE A 356 -59.59 -10.23 36.61
CA PHE A 356 -58.87 -9.28 37.45
C PHE A 356 -59.37 -7.87 37.12
N GLY A 357 -60.48 -7.47 37.74
CA GLY A 357 -61.13 -6.19 37.47
C GLY A 357 -60.94 -5.19 38.62
N ILE A 358 -60.37 -4.02 38.31
CA ILE A 358 -60.54 -2.83 39.13
C ILE A 358 -61.91 -2.23 38.75
N THR A 359 -62.85 -2.14 39.69
CA THR A 359 -64.12 -1.43 39.47
C THR A 359 -63.95 0.02 39.85
N ILE A 360 -64.00 0.91 38.87
CA ILE A 360 -63.98 2.36 39.08
C ILE A 360 -65.43 2.83 39.03
N GLY A 361 -65.93 3.32 40.16
CA GLY A 361 -67.26 3.90 40.25
C GLY A 361 -67.16 5.40 40.48
N TRP A 362 -68.08 6.14 39.90
CA TRP A 362 -68.24 7.55 40.17
C TRP A 362 -69.71 7.92 40.28
N SER A 363 -69.97 8.94 41.10
CA SER A 363 -71.23 9.64 41.22
C SER A 363 -70.99 11.12 40.96
N SER A 364 -72.05 11.93 41.06
CA SER A 364 -71.93 13.39 41.01
C SER A 364 -71.04 13.98 42.12
N THR A 365 -70.71 13.20 43.16
CA THR A 365 -70.02 13.69 44.36
C THR A 365 -68.81 12.86 44.78
N GLN A 366 -68.64 11.66 44.25
CA GLN A 366 -67.58 10.74 44.68
C GLN A 366 -67.00 9.99 43.49
N ALA A 367 -65.69 9.74 43.50
CA ALA A 367 -65.05 8.73 42.69
C ALA A 367 -64.41 7.70 43.63
N TRP A 368 -64.54 6.42 43.32
CA TRP A 368 -63.98 5.33 44.11
C TRP A 368 -63.43 4.22 43.22
N VAL A 369 -62.48 3.48 43.76
CA VAL A 369 -61.82 2.34 43.10
C VAL A 369 -61.93 1.13 44.02
N LYS A 370 -62.34 -0.02 43.48
CA LYS A 370 -62.40 -1.31 44.18
C LYS A 370 -61.63 -2.37 43.42
N THR A 371 -60.99 -3.31 44.12
CA THR A 371 -60.38 -4.51 43.53
C THR A 371 -61.36 -5.68 43.63
N GLY A 372 -61.86 -6.18 42.49
CA GLY A 372 -62.81 -7.29 42.44
C GLY A 372 -64.27 -6.92 42.78
N THR A 373 -65.17 -7.90 42.69
CA THR A 373 -66.63 -7.73 42.86
C THR A 373 -67.03 -7.40 44.30
N GLU A 374 -66.20 -7.77 45.28
CA GLU A 374 -66.49 -7.63 46.72
C GLU A 374 -65.32 -7.08 47.55
N GLY A 375 -64.27 -6.53 46.93
CA GLY A 375 -63.14 -5.96 47.66
C GLY A 375 -63.54 -4.74 48.52
N PRO A 376 -62.90 -4.53 49.68
CA PRO A 376 -63.13 -3.35 50.51
C PRO A 376 -62.90 -2.05 49.70
N TYR A 377 -63.69 -1.02 49.98
CA TYR A 377 -63.44 0.31 49.40
C TYR A 377 -62.06 0.78 49.88
N LEU A 378 -61.12 0.85 48.96
CA LEU A 378 -59.72 1.16 49.27
C LEU A 378 -59.54 2.60 49.79
N ARG A 379 -60.47 3.51 49.44
CA ARG A 379 -60.78 4.73 50.21
C ARG A 379 -62.13 5.29 49.76
N ARG A 380 -62.94 5.80 50.69
CA ARG A 380 -64.08 6.69 50.40
C ARG A 380 -63.57 8.12 50.52
N LEU A 381 -63.58 8.87 49.42
CA LEU A 381 -63.35 10.31 49.47
C LEU A 381 -64.58 10.96 50.08
N ASP A 382 -64.54 11.17 51.39
CA ASP A 382 -65.48 12.03 52.13
C ASP A 382 -64.80 13.35 52.55
N THR A 383 -65.62 14.22 53.11
CA THR A 383 -65.76 15.66 52.85
C THR A 383 -64.59 16.61 53.13
N ASN A 384 -63.43 16.14 53.60
CA ASN A 384 -62.45 17.03 54.24
C ASN A 384 -61.04 17.04 53.61
N GLY A 385 -60.90 16.94 52.28
CA GLY A 385 -59.63 17.41 51.69
C GLY A 385 -59.20 17.08 50.27
N TRP A 386 -60.08 16.77 49.29
CA TRP A 386 -59.62 16.49 47.92
C TRP A 386 -60.58 16.91 46.79
N MET A 387 -59.94 17.35 45.69
CA MET A 387 -60.33 17.54 44.27
C MET A 387 -61.82 17.41 43.88
N LYS A 388 -62.45 18.54 43.51
CA LYS A 388 -63.77 18.60 42.87
C LYS A 388 -63.68 18.29 41.36
N PRO A 389 -64.44 17.31 40.86
CA PRO A 389 -64.54 17.05 39.43
C PRO A 389 -65.30 18.14 38.69
N THR A 390 -64.72 18.70 37.63
CA THR A 390 -65.51 19.33 36.58
C THR A 390 -65.72 18.32 35.46
N ALA A 391 -66.99 18.15 35.05
CA ALA A 391 -67.53 16.98 34.35
C ALA A 391 -66.89 16.58 32.99
N ALA A 392 -65.88 17.30 32.49
CA ALA A 392 -65.41 17.11 31.13
C ALA A 392 -64.26 16.10 30.98
N ASN A 393 -63.21 16.10 31.82
CA ASN A 393 -61.97 15.40 31.46
C ASN A 393 -61.27 14.72 32.65
N TRP A 394 -61.32 13.39 32.69
CA TRP A 394 -60.55 12.56 33.62
C TRP A 394 -59.62 11.64 32.84
N GLU A 395 -58.43 11.35 33.37
CA GLU A 395 -57.46 10.44 32.75
C GLU A 395 -56.93 9.49 33.82
N ILE A 396 -57.25 8.21 33.70
CA ILE A 396 -56.80 7.19 34.65
C ILE A 396 -55.62 6.47 34.01
N LYS A 397 -54.44 6.53 34.66
CA LYS A 397 -53.24 5.83 34.20
C LYS A 397 -52.91 4.72 35.18
N ILE A 398 -53.26 3.49 34.84
CA ILE A 398 -52.90 2.33 35.66
C ILE A 398 -51.48 1.92 35.27
N LEU A 399 -50.57 1.84 36.24
CA LEU A 399 -49.20 1.34 36.00
C LEU A 399 -49.19 -0.16 36.31
N VAL A 400 -49.34 -0.97 35.27
CA VAL A 400 -49.14 -2.42 35.42
C VAL A 400 -47.65 -2.69 35.25
N GLY A 401 -46.91 -2.78 36.36
CA GLY A 401 -45.54 -3.25 36.33
C GLY A 401 -45.52 -4.78 36.32
N SER A 402 -44.80 -5.39 35.39
CA SER A 402 -44.29 -6.74 35.61
C SER A 402 -43.07 -6.62 36.52
N VAL A 403 -43.05 -7.30 37.68
CA VAL A 403 -41.81 -7.59 38.41
C VAL A 403 -41.27 -8.91 37.90
#